data_AF-A0A7Y6PWY1-F1
#
_entry.id   AF-A0A7Y6PWY1-F1
#
_cell.length_a   1.000
_cell.length_b   1.000
_cell.length_c   1.000
_cell.angle_alpha   90.00
_cell.angle_beta   90.00
_cell.angle_gamma   90.00
#
_symmetry.space_group_name_H-M   'P 1'
#
loop_
_entity.id
_entity.type
_entity.pdbx_description
1 polymer ?
#
loop_
_entity_poly.entity_id
_entity_poly.type
_entity_poly.pdbx_seq_one_letter_code
_entity_poly.pdbx_strand_id
1 'polypeptide(L)'
;MHRLVVAAALLLGACAGDSVDDRPLELDYLTQAVFAPSCGTTQCHSTFVQEAGLVFDTPEGTRRSLLDNGLILFDSTKFDPMDPKNADLIIWITQIDPFGLGIGRMPFDAPIPNKDVLLLEDWIAAGAPGAECNPKANNGAACTQQNGRFVVAQCTEDFELDLTNAIPCSGGCVQGVCQ
;
A
#
# COMPACT_ATOMS: atom_id res chain seq x y z
N MET A 1 -3.49 14.49 66.83
CA MET A 1 -2.36 13.80 66.19
C MET A 1 -2.73 13.52 64.73
N HIS A 2 -2.00 14.16 63.80
CA HIS A 2 -1.78 13.84 62.37
C HIS A 2 -3.02 13.56 61.50
N ARG A 3 -3.59 14.53 60.78
CA ARG A 3 -3.21 14.99 59.41
C ARG A 3 -2.95 13.84 58.43
N LEU A 4 -3.82 13.67 57.42
CA LEU A 4 -3.46 13.71 55.99
C LEU A 4 -4.71 13.63 55.11
N VAL A 5 -4.98 14.76 54.46
CA VAL A 5 -5.82 14.92 53.27
C VAL A 5 -5.02 14.41 52.07
N VAL A 6 -5.56 13.51 51.26
CA VAL A 6 -5.08 13.27 49.89
C VAL A 6 -6.28 13.25 48.97
N ALA A 7 -6.45 14.37 48.26
CA ALA A 7 -7.40 14.53 47.17
C ALA A 7 -6.93 13.71 45.97
N ALA A 8 -7.74 12.73 45.55
CA ALA A 8 -7.57 12.02 44.30
C ALA A 8 -8.13 12.88 43.15
N ALA A 9 -7.34 13.88 42.74
CA ALA A 9 -7.55 14.63 41.52
C ALA A 9 -6.34 14.35 40.62
N LEU A 10 -6.52 13.54 39.57
CA LEU A 10 -5.70 13.43 38.34
C LEU A 10 -6.12 12.16 37.55
N LEU A 11 -7.25 12.23 36.83
CA LEU A 11 -7.60 11.28 35.76
C LEU A 11 -7.96 12.05 34.47
N LEU A 12 -7.21 13.11 34.19
CA LEU A 12 -7.25 13.84 32.92
C LEU A 12 -5.86 13.75 32.30
N GLY A 13 -5.55 12.58 31.73
CA GLY A 13 -4.29 12.30 31.08
C GLY A 13 -4.52 11.65 29.72
N ALA A 14 -4.90 12.47 28.75
CA ALA A 14 -4.55 12.36 27.33
C ALA A 14 -4.36 10.94 26.74
N CYS A 15 -5.47 10.29 26.35
CA CYS A 15 -5.45 9.27 25.30
C CYS A 15 -6.13 9.84 24.03
N ALA A 16 -5.70 11.02 23.60
CA ALA A 16 -6.09 11.62 22.33
C ALA A 16 -4.83 12.14 21.64
N GLY A 17 -3.87 11.24 21.47
CA GLY A 17 -2.83 11.42 20.47
C GLY A 17 -3.32 10.69 19.23
N ASP A 18 -3.86 11.43 18.27
CA ASP A 18 -3.70 11.09 16.85
C ASP A 18 -2.19 11.11 16.57
N SER A 19 -1.49 10.08 17.05
CA SER A 19 -0.10 9.88 16.74
C SER A 19 -0.05 9.59 15.26
N VAL A 20 0.63 10.47 14.51
CA VAL A 20 1.09 10.18 13.16
C VAL A 20 1.67 8.76 13.17
N ASP A 21 1.23 7.95 12.21
CA ASP A 21 1.74 6.60 12.08
C ASP A 21 3.15 6.70 11.48
N ASP A 22 4.16 6.66 12.34
CA ASP A 22 5.56 6.82 11.94
C ASP A 22 6.18 5.52 11.39
N ARG A 23 5.36 4.53 11.04
CA ARG A 23 5.83 3.28 10.45
C ARG A 23 6.41 3.53 9.05
N PRO A 24 7.49 2.82 8.65
CA PRO A 24 8.07 2.96 7.32
C PRO A 24 7.06 2.64 6.20
N LEU A 25 7.04 3.47 5.17
CA LEU A 25 6.26 3.28 3.94
C LEU A 25 7.07 2.52 2.87
N GLU A 26 7.83 1.51 3.28
CA GLU A 26 8.63 0.68 2.37
C GLU A 26 7.97 -0.68 2.21
N LEU A 27 7.88 -1.19 0.98
CA LEU A 27 7.23 -2.47 0.70
C LEU A 27 7.76 -3.60 1.58
N ASP A 28 9.07 -3.70 1.79
CA ASP A 28 9.68 -4.75 2.61
C ASP A 28 9.16 -4.76 4.05
N TYR A 29 8.97 -3.56 4.62
CA TYR A 29 8.40 -3.41 5.96
C TYR A 29 6.92 -3.77 5.95
N LEU A 30 6.15 -3.22 5.01
CA LEU A 30 4.71 -3.47 4.90
C LEU A 30 4.40 -4.94 4.63
N THR A 31 5.26 -5.63 3.88
CA THR A 31 5.13 -7.07 3.70
C THR A 31 5.19 -7.80 5.02
N GLN A 32 6.19 -7.51 5.85
CA GLN A 32 6.36 -8.22 7.12
C GLN A 32 5.31 -7.82 8.17
N ALA A 33 4.96 -6.53 8.21
CA ALA A 33 4.12 -5.95 9.25
C ALA A 33 2.62 -6.07 8.95
N VAL A 34 2.23 -6.09 7.67
CA VAL A 34 0.81 -6.01 7.26
C VAL A 34 0.43 -7.17 6.33
N PHE A 35 1.10 -7.31 5.18
CA PHE A 35 0.67 -8.26 4.16
C PHE A 35 0.86 -9.72 4.59
N ALA A 36 2.02 -10.11 5.10
CA ALA A 36 2.29 -11.47 5.54
C ALA A 36 1.33 -11.96 6.65
N PRO A 37 1.13 -11.22 7.76
CA PRO A 37 0.23 -11.67 8.82
C PRO A 37 -1.25 -11.63 8.43
N SER A 38 -1.66 -10.74 7.52
CA SER A 38 -3.09 -10.55 7.18
C SER A 38 -3.51 -11.30 5.92
N CYS A 39 -2.66 -11.34 4.90
CA CYS A 39 -2.98 -11.86 3.57
C CYS A 39 -2.10 -13.07 3.23
N GLY A 40 -0.82 -13.02 3.58
CA GLY A 40 0.22 -14.01 3.31
C GLY A 40 0.23 -15.22 4.25
N THR A 41 -0.90 -15.50 4.90
CA THR A 41 -0.99 -16.69 5.75
C THR A 41 -0.91 -17.96 4.89
N THR A 42 -0.39 -19.05 5.46
CA THR A 42 -0.13 -20.31 4.74
C THR A 42 -1.34 -20.94 4.04
N GLN A 43 -2.55 -20.52 4.41
CA GLN A 43 -3.81 -21.03 3.90
C GLN A 43 -4.44 -20.18 2.77
N CYS A 44 -3.92 -18.97 2.52
CA CYS A 44 -4.56 -18.02 1.58
C CYS A 44 -3.62 -17.59 0.45
N HIS A 45 -2.74 -16.61 0.68
CA HIS A 45 -1.93 -16.00 -0.38
C HIS A 45 -0.44 -16.01 -0.01
N SER A 46 0.11 -17.19 0.22
CA SER A 46 1.52 -17.41 0.56
C SER A 46 2.29 -18.03 -0.62
N THR A 47 3.61 -18.12 -0.50
CA THR A 47 4.45 -18.90 -1.42
C THR A 47 4.03 -20.36 -1.51
N PHE A 48 3.40 -20.90 -0.46
CA PHE A 48 2.91 -22.27 -0.40
C PHE A 48 1.49 -22.44 -1.00
N VAL A 49 0.56 -21.53 -0.69
CA VAL A 49 -0.80 -21.50 -1.24
C VAL A 49 -1.03 -20.17 -1.92
N GLN A 50 -1.19 -20.18 -3.24
CA GLN A 50 -1.32 -18.98 -4.07
C GLN A 50 -2.78 -18.81 -4.50
N GLU A 51 -3.70 -18.59 -3.56
CA GLU A 51 -5.11 -18.39 -3.91
C GLU A 51 -5.21 -17.20 -4.88
N ALA A 52 -5.95 -17.40 -5.98
CA ALA A 52 -6.03 -16.48 -7.12
C ALA A 52 -4.66 -16.06 -7.73
N GLY A 53 -3.59 -16.84 -7.51
CA GLY A 53 -2.25 -16.53 -7.99
C GLY A 53 -1.54 -15.41 -7.21
N LEU A 54 -2.03 -15.06 -6.02
CA LEU A 54 -1.45 -14.02 -5.16
C LEU A 54 -0.53 -14.61 -4.08
N VAL A 55 0.52 -13.88 -3.75
CA VAL A 55 1.58 -14.18 -2.79
C VAL A 55 1.91 -12.91 -2.01
N PHE A 56 1.79 -12.94 -0.69
CA PHE A 56 1.89 -11.78 0.20
C PHE A 56 2.79 -12.03 1.42
N ASP A 57 3.45 -13.19 1.49
CA ASP A 57 4.35 -13.60 2.59
C ASP A 57 5.83 -13.28 2.33
N THR A 58 6.16 -12.80 1.13
CA THR A 58 7.52 -12.36 0.74
C THR A 58 7.46 -11.03 0.01
N PRO A 59 8.48 -10.15 0.11
CA PRO A 59 8.42 -8.84 -0.54
C PRO A 59 8.31 -8.94 -2.07
N GLU A 60 9.09 -9.83 -2.68
CA GLU A 60 9.03 -10.09 -4.13
C GLU A 60 7.64 -10.60 -4.55
N GLY A 61 7.10 -11.60 -3.85
CA GLY A 61 5.76 -12.11 -4.10
C GLY A 61 4.69 -11.03 -3.95
N THR A 62 4.80 -10.21 -2.90
CA THR A 62 3.88 -9.10 -2.61
C THR A 62 3.90 -8.11 -3.76
N ARG A 63 5.08 -7.64 -4.16
CA ARG A 63 5.28 -6.71 -5.28
C ARG A 63 4.59 -7.23 -6.54
N ARG A 64 4.87 -8.48 -6.91
CA ARG A 64 4.29 -9.10 -8.11
C ARG A 64 2.79 -9.24 -8.02
N SER A 65 2.26 -9.66 -6.87
CA SER A 65 0.82 -9.80 -6.67
C SER A 65 0.09 -8.47 -6.83
N LEU A 66 0.66 -7.40 -6.27
CA LEU A 66 0.13 -6.06 -6.37
C LEU A 66 0.14 -5.53 -7.81
N LEU A 67 1.25 -5.74 -8.52
CA LEU A 67 1.49 -5.17 -9.85
C LEU A 67 0.86 -5.98 -10.99
N ASP A 68 1.07 -7.30 -11.00
CA ASP A 68 0.59 -8.18 -12.06
C ASP A 68 -0.94 -8.31 -12.04
N ASN A 69 -1.59 -8.07 -10.88
CA ASN A 69 -3.05 -8.15 -10.71
C ASN A 69 -3.73 -6.79 -10.57
N GLY A 70 -2.99 -5.70 -10.63
CA GLY A 70 -3.58 -4.37 -10.66
C GLY A 70 -4.14 -3.85 -9.35
N LEU A 71 -3.70 -4.39 -8.22
CA LEU A 71 -4.21 -3.99 -6.90
C LEU A 71 -3.83 -2.55 -6.53
N ILE A 72 -2.77 -2.01 -7.15
CA ILE A 72 -2.26 -0.63 -6.97
C ILE A 72 -1.81 0.02 -8.30
N LEU A 73 -2.24 -0.49 -9.46
CA LEU A 73 -1.68 -0.16 -10.78
C LEU A 73 -1.78 1.33 -11.13
N PHE A 74 -0.69 2.02 -11.50
CA PHE A 74 -0.65 3.42 -12.00
C PHE A 74 -1.40 3.63 -13.34
N ASP A 75 -2.72 3.55 -13.32
CA ASP A 75 -3.63 3.83 -14.42
C ASP A 75 -4.63 4.90 -13.96
N SER A 76 -4.70 6.05 -14.64
CA SER A 76 -5.62 7.15 -14.28
C SER A 76 -7.10 6.76 -14.22
N THR A 77 -7.46 5.58 -14.76
CA THR A 77 -8.82 5.04 -14.72
C THR A 77 -9.07 4.05 -13.58
N LYS A 78 -8.01 3.56 -12.90
CA LYS A 78 -8.08 2.52 -11.85
C LYS A 78 -7.29 2.85 -10.58
N PHE A 79 -6.40 3.83 -10.66
CA PHE A 79 -5.55 4.31 -9.58
C PHE A 79 -5.29 5.79 -9.78
N ASP A 80 -5.67 6.55 -8.78
CA ASP A 80 -5.21 7.90 -8.59
C ASP A 80 -4.41 7.88 -7.29
N PRO A 81 -3.10 8.16 -7.28
CA PRO A 81 -2.36 8.29 -6.02
C PRO A 81 -2.92 9.42 -5.14
N MET A 82 -3.71 10.33 -5.72
CA MET A 82 -4.47 11.34 -4.97
C MET A 82 -5.79 10.78 -4.39
N ASP A 83 -6.17 9.55 -4.73
CA ASP A 83 -7.35 8.84 -4.24
C ASP A 83 -7.04 7.38 -3.85
N PRO A 84 -6.14 7.17 -2.87
CA PRO A 84 -5.71 5.83 -2.43
C PRO A 84 -6.87 4.93 -2.01
N LYS A 85 -7.98 5.51 -1.53
CA LYS A 85 -9.17 4.80 -1.04
C LYS A 85 -9.89 4.01 -2.12
N ASN A 86 -9.72 4.41 -3.38
CA ASN A 86 -10.33 3.76 -4.53
C ASN A 86 -9.35 2.80 -5.24
N ALA A 87 -8.16 2.56 -4.69
CA ALA A 87 -7.31 1.48 -5.18
C ALA A 87 -7.97 0.11 -4.92
N ASP A 88 -7.88 -0.80 -5.89
CA ASP A 88 -8.49 -2.15 -5.80
C ASP A 88 -8.07 -2.88 -4.53
N LEU A 89 -6.81 -2.72 -4.07
CA LEU A 89 -6.35 -3.25 -2.79
C LEU A 89 -7.20 -2.77 -1.61
N ILE A 90 -7.41 -1.45 -1.49
CA ILE A 90 -8.17 -0.84 -0.39
C ILE A 90 -9.64 -1.24 -0.48
N ILE A 91 -10.18 -1.30 -1.69
CA ILE A 91 -11.55 -1.77 -1.96
C ILE A 91 -11.72 -3.22 -1.49
N TRP A 92 -10.82 -4.12 -1.87
CA TRP A 92 -10.84 -5.53 -1.45
C TRP A 92 -10.79 -5.70 0.07
N ILE A 93 -10.01 -4.87 0.78
CA ILE A 93 -9.80 -5.05 2.21
C ILE A 93 -10.84 -4.36 3.10
N THR A 94 -11.62 -3.43 2.55
CA THR A 94 -12.58 -2.62 3.32
C THR A 94 -14.05 -2.87 2.97
N GLN A 95 -14.39 -3.29 1.74
CA GLN A 95 -15.77 -3.41 1.28
C GLN A 95 -16.29 -4.85 1.34
N ILE A 96 -17.58 -5.00 1.67
CA ILE A 96 -18.26 -6.30 1.69
C ILE A 96 -18.70 -6.62 0.26
N ASP A 97 -17.94 -7.49 -0.42
CA ASP A 97 -18.16 -7.91 -1.81
C ASP A 97 -18.05 -6.77 -2.85
N PRO A 98 -16.87 -6.15 -2.98
CA PRO A 98 -16.69 -4.92 -3.76
C PRO A 98 -17.04 -5.04 -5.25
N PHE A 99 -16.98 -6.25 -5.80
CA PHE A 99 -17.15 -6.49 -7.24
C PHE A 99 -18.35 -7.39 -7.55
N GLY A 100 -19.19 -7.70 -6.55
CA GLY A 100 -20.36 -8.56 -6.73
C GLY A 100 -20.00 -9.99 -7.17
N LEU A 101 -18.80 -10.45 -6.82
CA LEU A 101 -18.28 -11.76 -7.21
C LEU A 101 -18.63 -12.84 -6.19
N GLY A 102 -19.25 -12.47 -5.06
CA GLY A 102 -19.55 -13.39 -3.96
C GLY A 102 -18.30 -13.85 -3.18
N ILE A 103 -17.15 -13.23 -3.45
CA ILE A 103 -15.85 -13.53 -2.81
C ILE A 103 -15.72 -12.79 -1.47
N GLY A 104 -16.49 -11.71 -1.28
CA GLY A 104 -16.51 -10.94 -0.03
C GLY A 104 -15.26 -10.08 0.17
N ARG A 105 -15.16 -9.48 1.37
CA ARG A 105 -14.02 -8.67 1.82
C ARG A 105 -12.83 -9.58 2.16
N MET A 106 -11.61 -9.17 1.85
CA MET A 106 -10.39 -9.84 2.30
C MET A 106 -9.72 -9.11 3.48
N PRO A 107 -9.02 -9.79 4.39
CA PRO A 107 -9.08 -11.23 4.66
C PRO A 107 -10.50 -11.65 5.07
N PHE A 108 -10.91 -12.84 4.68
CA PHE A 108 -12.29 -13.31 4.89
C PHE A 108 -12.62 -13.55 6.36
N ASP A 109 -11.63 -13.99 7.13
CA ASP A 109 -11.75 -14.41 8.53
C ASP A 109 -11.85 -13.23 9.50
N ALA A 110 -11.07 -12.17 9.27
CA ALA A 110 -11.08 -10.97 10.11
C ALA A 110 -10.74 -9.70 9.32
N PRO A 111 -11.31 -8.55 9.71
CA PRO A 111 -10.87 -7.27 9.17
C PRO A 111 -9.48 -6.92 9.61
N ILE A 112 -8.67 -6.38 8.68
CA ILE A 112 -7.40 -5.78 9.05
C ILE A 112 -7.65 -4.56 9.94
N PRO A 113 -6.73 -4.24 10.87
CA PRO A 113 -6.84 -3.06 11.70
C PRO A 113 -6.95 -1.78 10.84
N ASN A 114 -7.83 -0.85 11.23
CA ASN A 114 -7.97 0.42 10.51
C ASN A 114 -6.67 1.21 10.41
N LYS A 115 -5.76 1.08 11.38
CA LYS A 115 -4.43 1.71 11.31
C LYS A 115 -3.58 1.15 10.16
N ASP A 116 -3.72 -0.13 9.84
CA ASP A 116 -3.01 -0.76 8.73
C ASP A 116 -3.63 -0.39 7.38
N VAL A 117 -4.96 -0.26 7.32
CA VAL A 117 -5.64 0.31 6.15
C VAL A 117 -5.10 1.72 5.86
N LEU A 118 -5.06 2.58 6.88
CA LEU A 118 -4.56 3.96 6.73
C LEU A 118 -3.08 3.99 6.34
N LEU A 119 -2.24 3.11 6.91
CA LEU A 119 -0.84 3.01 6.50
C LEU A 119 -0.70 2.60 5.03
N LEU A 120 -1.53 1.68 4.55
CA LEU A 120 -1.54 1.28 3.14
C LEU A 120 -2.06 2.41 2.23
N GLU A 121 -3.06 3.19 2.68
CA GLU A 121 -3.49 4.39 1.96
C GLU A 121 -2.36 5.43 1.85
N ASP A 122 -1.65 5.69 2.95
CA ASP A 122 -0.50 6.62 2.97
C ASP A 122 0.65 6.10 2.09
N TRP A 123 0.93 4.80 2.14
CA TRP A 123 1.92 4.16 1.27
C TRP A 123 1.56 4.31 -0.21
N ILE A 124 0.30 4.07 -0.57
CA ILE A 124 -0.20 4.27 -1.94
C ILE A 124 -0.08 5.74 -2.35
N ALA A 125 -0.50 6.67 -1.47
CA ALA A 125 -0.41 8.11 -1.73
C ALA A 125 1.03 8.60 -1.90
N ALA A 126 1.99 7.95 -1.23
CA ALA A 126 3.42 8.19 -1.38
C ALA A 126 4.00 7.62 -2.70
N GLY A 127 3.18 7.02 -3.56
CA GLY A 127 3.61 6.39 -4.81
C GLY A 127 4.06 4.94 -4.64
N ALA A 128 3.63 4.28 -3.57
CA ALA A 128 3.90 2.88 -3.27
C ALA A 128 5.40 2.48 -3.35
N PRO A 129 6.30 3.11 -2.56
CA PRO A 129 7.72 2.78 -2.56
C PRO A 129 8.01 1.28 -2.42
N GLY A 130 8.91 0.76 -3.25
CA GLY A 130 9.21 -0.64 -3.44
C GLY A 130 8.25 -1.40 -4.37
N ALA A 131 7.19 -0.77 -4.87
CA ALA A 131 6.20 -1.34 -5.79
C ALA A 131 5.79 -0.38 -6.92
N GLU A 132 6.55 0.69 -7.15
CA GLU A 132 6.24 1.74 -8.13
C GLU A 132 6.51 1.33 -9.59
N CYS A 133 7.23 0.23 -9.80
CA CYS A 133 7.75 -0.16 -11.10
C CYS A 133 7.39 -1.60 -11.47
N ASN A 134 6.85 -1.83 -12.67
CA ASN A 134 6.69 -3.17 -13.25
C ASN A 134 7.42 -3.24 -14.61
N PRO A 135 8.55 -3.97 -14.75
CA PRO A 135 9.27 -4.09 -16.02
C PRO A 135 8.46 -4.78 -17.13
N LYS A 136 7.39 -5.49 -16.79
CA LYS A 136 6.51 -6.17 -17.76
C LYS A 136 5.34 -5.31 -18.22
N ALA A 137 5.02 -4.23 -17.51
CA ALA A 137 3.92 -3.33 -17.87
C ALA A 137 4.46 -2.12 -18.64
N ASN A 138 3.68 -1.57 -19.57
CA ASN A 138 3.98 -0.31 -20.27
C ASN A 138 5.40 -0.24 -20.87
N ASN A 139 5.92 -1.36 -21.39
CA ASN A 139 7.31 -1.49 -21.87
C ASN A 139 8.37 -1.11 -20.81
N GLY A 140 8.09 -1.38 -19.54
CA GLY A 140 8.94 -1.03 -18.41
C GLY A 140 8.90 0.45 -18.03
N ALA A 141 8.00 1.26 -18.58
CA ALA A 141 7.87 2.66 -18.19
C ALA A 141 7.01 2.79 -16.91
N ALA A 142 7.51 3.54 -15.93
CA ALA A 142 6.82 3.84 -14.68
C ALA A 142 6.70 5.35 -14.42
N CYS A 143 5.61 5.73 -13.78
CA CYS A 143 5.38 7.10 -13.32
C CYS A 143 5.89 7.24 -11.90
N THR A 144 6.73 8.24 -11.65
CA THR A 144 7.20 8.56 -10.30
C THR A 144 7.31 10.07 -10.11
N GLN A 145 7.49 10.53 -8.88
CA GLN A 145 7.75 11.94 -8.58
C GLN A 145 9.22 12.15 -8.18
N GLN A 146 9.85 13.14 -8.79
CA GLN A 146 11.21 13.58 -8.48
C GLN A 146 11.20 15.07 -8.24
N ASN A 147 11.58 15.49 -7.02
CA ASN A 147 11.63 16.91 -6.61
C ASN A 147 10.31 17.66 -6.86
N GLY A 148 9.18 17.02 -6.56
CA GLY A 148 7.84 17.60 -6.72
C GLY A 148 7.36 17.72 -8.17
N ARG A 149 7.96 16.98 -9.10
CA ARG A 149 7.52 16.88 -10.50
C ARG A 149 7.33 15.43 -10.90
N PHE A 150 6.31 15.15 -11.71
CA PHE A 150 6.16 13.84 -12.32
C PHE A 150 7.26 13.60 -13.36
N VAL A 151 7.79 12.39 -13.37
CA VAL A 151 8.73 11.91 -14.37
C VAL A 151 8.32 10.50 -14.82
N VAL A 152 8.63 10.16 -16.06
CA VAL A 152 8.61 8.79 -16.55
C VAL A 152 10.02 8.22 -16.42
N ALA A 153 10.17 7.12 -15.71
CA ALA A 153 11.43 6.38 -15.58
C ALA A 153 11.29 4.97 -16.15
N GLN A 154 12.41 4.28 -16.35
CA GLN A 154 12.40 2.88 -16.79
C GLN A 154 12.54 1.95 -15.58
N CYS A 155 11.88 0.81 -15.62
CA CYS A 155 12.07 -0.26 -14.65
C CYS A 155 13.23 -1.13 -15.06
N THR A 156 14.10 -1.44 -14.11
CA THR A 156 15.05 -2.53 -14.26
C THR A 156 14.33 -3.87 -14.16
N GLU A 157 15.00 -4.95 -14.56
CA GLU A 157 14.49 -6.32 -14.37
C GLU A 157 14.24 -6.66 -12.90
N ASP A 158 14.93 -5.98 -11.99
CA ASP A 158 14.81 -6.13 -10.53
C ASP A 158 13.68 -5.26 -9.92
N PHE A 159 12.83 -4.64 -10.76
CA PHE A 159 11.72 -3.76 -10.37
C PHE A 159 12.17 -2.43 -9.71
N GLU A 160 13.42 -2.03 -9.91
CA GLU A 160 13.96 -0.75 -9.45
C GLU A 160 13.72 0.34 -10.51
N LEU A 161 13.54 1.59 -10.07
CA LEU A 161 13.49 2.74 -10.97
C LEU A 161 14.89 3.13 -11.47
N ASP A 162 15.12 3.04 -12.78
CA ASP A 162 16.24 3.69 -13.46
C ASP A 162 15.89 5.14 -13.78
N LEU A 163 16.42 6.05 -12.95
CA LEU A 163 16.24 7.49 -13.12
C LEU A 163 17.27 8.14 -14.06
N THR A 164 18.23 7.39 -14.60
CA THR A 164 19.33 7.93 -15.43
C THR A 164 18.80 8.69 -16.65
N ASN A 165 17.71 8.19 -17.23
CA ASN A 165 17.07 8.77 -18.41
C ASN A 165 15.62 9.20 -18.14
N ALA A 166 15.32 9.60 -16.90
CA ALA A 166 13.96 10.00 -16.53
C ALA A 166 13.49 11.20 -17.37
N ILE A 167 12.28 11.09 -17.92
CA ILE A 167 11.66 12.11 -18.77
C ILE A 167 10.74 12.97 -17.89
N PRO A 168 11.00 14.27 -17.71
CA PRO A 168 10.13 15.13 -16.92
C PRO A 168 8.79 15.38 -17.63
N CYS A 169 7.70 15.26 -16.89
CA CYS A 169 6.36 15.57 -17.35
C CYS A 169 6.02 17.04 -17.07
N SER A 170 5.39 17.72 -18.04
CA SER A 170 4.88 19.08 -17.86
C SER A 170 3.64 19.13 -16.96
N GLY A 171 2.90 18.01 -16.87
CA GLY A 171 1.73 17.83 -16.03
C GLY A 171 1.81 16.52 -15.24
N GLY A 172 0.80 15.67 -15.39
CA GLY A 172 0.74 14.37 -14.74
C GLY A 172 1.53 13.28 -15.48
N CYS A 173 1.52 12.08 -14.90
CA CYS A 173 2.01 10.87 -15.54
C CYS A 173 0.99 9.75 -15.33
N VAL A 174 0.70 9.01 -16.39
CA VAL A 174 -0.26 7.89 -16.39
C VAL A 174 0.34 6.74 -17.20
N GLN A 175 0.39 5.54 -16.62
CA GLN A 175 0.86 4.32 -17.31
C GLN A 175 2.23 4.48 -18.00
N GLY A 176 3.16 5.20 -17.36
CA GLY A 176 4.48 5.46 -17.93
C GLY A 176 4.48 6.46 -19.08
N VAL A 177 3.44 7.30 -19.20
CA VAL A 177 3.32 8.34 -20.23
C VAL A 177 2.99 9.68 -19.58
N CYS A 178 3.74 10.73 -19.94
CA CYS A 178 3.43 12.10 -19.51
C CYS A 178 2.13 12.61 -20.15
N GLN A 179 1.33 13.33 -19.37
CA GLN A 179 0.10 14.01 -19.80
C GLN A 179 0.33 15.50 -20.06
#